data_AF-A0AAV8FTH8-F1
#
_entry.id   AF-A0AAV8FTH8-F1
#
_cell.length_a   1.000
_cell.length_b   1.000
_cell.length_c   1.000
_cell.angle_alpha   90.00
_cell.angle_beta   90.00
_cell.angle_gamma   90.00
#
_symmetry.space_group_name_H-M   'P 1'
#
loop_
_entity.id
_entity.type
_entity.pdbx_description
1 polymer ?
#
loop_
_entity_poly.entity_id
_entity_poly.type
_entity_poly.pdbx_seq_one_letter_code
_entity_poly.pdbx_strand_id
1 'polypeptide(L)'
;MALIPAVATERATAKFVFTHFNTDNGEGIHSTVYILILGLLMSQYSMVGYDASAHLTEETKNADKNGPMGILTAVGLSGIFCWAYLVAVTFAVTDIEYLLDTNNNAGGYAIAEVFYLVFKRRYGTGTGGIICLGVVAGAVYLCGISVVTSTSRMAYAFSRDGAMPFSKVWHKVNNKEVPFNAVWLAVVIGFCMALTSMGSEVAFQAMVSIATIGLYISYALPIFFRVTLGRKSFVSGPFHLGKFSCLIGWIAVIWVALITVLFSLPVAYPVTKDTLNYTPVAVGGLLVLCLGSWVVNARFWFRGPVTNIEK
;
A
#
# COMPACT_ATOMS: atom_id res chain seq x y z
N MET A 1 5.73 19.98 -4.46
CA MET A 1 4.83 19.08 -5.22
C MET A 1 3.50 19.74 -5.57
N ALA A 2 2.69 20.19 -4.60
CA ALA A 2 1.42 20.89 -4.89
C ALA A 2 1.56 22.22 -5.68
N LEU A 3 2.77 22.78 -5.79
CA LEU A 3 3.06 24.00 -6.56
C LEU A 3 3.41 23.76 -8.04
N ILE A 4 3.47 22.50 -8.50
CA ILE A 4 3.72 22.18 -9.92
C ILE A 4 2.75 22.88 -10.89
N PRO A 5 1.44 23.03 -10.57
CA PRO A 5 0.53 23.80 -11.42
C PRO A 5 0.86 25.29 -11.44
N ALA A 6 1.50 25.82 -10.40
CA ALA A 6 1.95 27.20 -10.37
C ALA A 6 3.12 27.44 -11.34
N VAL A 7 3.90 26.39 -11.65
CA VAL A 7 4.98 26.42 -12.64
C VAL A 7 4.46 26.20 -14.07
N ALA A 8 3.35 25.47 -14.22
CA ALA A 8 2.73 25.18 -15.51
C ALA A 8 2.21 26.45 -16.19
N THR A 9 2.72 26.73 -17.39
CA THR A 9 2.28 27.82 -18.28
C THR A 9 0.97 27.50 -18.99
N GLU A 10 0.82 26.24 -19.40
CA GLU A 10 -0.40 25.70 -19.99
C GLU A 10 -1.13 24.87 -18.95
N ARG A 11 -2.44 25.09 -18.82
CA ARG A 11 -3.28 24.38 -17.87
C ARG A 11 -4.51 23.84 -18.57
N ALA A 12 -4.91 22.63 -18.21
CA ALA A 12 -6.19 22.08 -18.61
C ALA A 12 -7.34 22.96 -18.10
N THR A 13 -8.44 23.00 -18.84
CA THR A 13 -9.62 23.75 -18.41
C THR A 13 -10.31 23.03 -17.25
N ALA A 14 -10.91 23.74 -16.29
CA ALA A 14 -11.65 23.13 -15.18
C ALA A 14 -12.75 22.16 -15.66
N LYS A 15 -13.41 22.46 -16.79
CA LYS A 15 -14.36 21.55 -17.45
C LYS A 15 -13.69 20.22 -17.83
N PHE A 16 -12.49 20.25 -18.39
CA PHE A 16 -11.76 19.03 -18.70
C PHE A 16 -11.46 18.24 -17.42
N VAL A 17 -10.86 18.90 -16.41
CA VAL A 17 -10.44 18.25 -15.16
C VAL A 17 -11.60 17.56 -14.41
N PHE A 18 -12.79 18.17 -14.39
CA PHE A 18 -13.92 17.64 -13.61
C PHE A 18 -14.97 16.88 -14.42
N THR A 19 -14.98 16.97 -15.76
CA THR A 19 -16.02 16.32 -16.59
C THR A 19 -15.48 15.37 -17.65
N HIS A 20 -14.19 15.44 -18.00
CA HIS A 20 -13.63 14.56 -19.01
C HIS A 20 -13.25 13.22 -18.38
N PHE A 21 -13.80 12.14 -18.92
CA PHE A 21 -13.47 10.77 -18.53
C PHE A 21 -12.74 10.10 -19.69
N ASN A 22 -11.43 9.88 -19.53
CA ASN A 22 -10.63 9.24 -20.55
C ASN A 22 -10.92 7.74 -20.59
N THR A 23 -11.45 7.25 -21.71
CA THR A 23 -11.76 5.82 -21.93
C THR A 23 -10.74 5.12 -22.82
N ASP A 24 -9.93 5.88 -23.54
CA ASP A 24 -8.94 5.35 -24.47
C ASP A 24 -7.56 5.39 -23.82
N ASN A 25 -7.12 4.24 -23.31
CA ASN A 25 -5.81 4.08 -22.68
C ASN A 25 -4.94 3.03 -23.39
N GLY A 26 -5.37 2.53 -24.56
CA GLY A 26 -4.64 1.49 -25.29
C GLY A 26 -4.65 0.09 -24.65
N GLU A 27 -5.30 -0.08 -23.50
CA GLU A 27 -5.29 -1.34 -22.72
C GLU A 27 -6.43 -2.30 -23.08
N GLY A 28 -7.17 -2.05 -24.16
CA GLY A 28 -8.24 -2.93 -24.66
C GLY A 28 -9.48 -3.04 -23.75
N ILE A 29 -9.61 -2.17 -22.75
CA ILE A 29 -10.76 -2.10 -21.86
C ILE A 29 -11.75 -1.06 -22.39
N HIS A 30 -12.93 -1.51 -22.82
CA HIS A 30 -13.95 -0.61 -23.37
C HIS A 30 -15.08 -0.26 -22.38
N SER A 31 -15.17 -0.94 -21.23
CA SER A 31 -16.24 -0.69 -20.25
C SER A 31 -15.88 0.49 -19.34
N THR A 32 -16.63 1.59 -19.47
CA THR A 32 -16.48 2.79 -18.63
C THR A 32 -16.58 2.49 -17.14
N VAL A 33 -17.51 1.60 -16.75
CA VAL A 33 -17.69 1.18 -15.35
C VAL A 33 -16.45 0.47 -14.84
N TYR A 34 -15.86 -0.40 -15.67
CA TYR A 34 -14.67 -1.13 -15.31
C TYR A 34 -13.46 -0.22 -15.14
N ILE A 35 -13.26 0.74 -16.07
CA ILE A 35 -12.20 1.75 -15.97
C ILE A 35 -12.35 2.58 -14.69
N LEU A 36 -13.57 3.00 -14.35
CA LEU A 36 -13.84 3.77 -13.13
C LEU A 36 -13.48 2.96 -11.88
N ILE A 37 -13.86 1.69 -11.86
CA ILE A 37 -13.56 0.78 -10.75
C ILE A 37 -12.05 0.52 -10.64
N LEU A 38 -11.33 0.37 -11.76
CA LEU A 38 -9.88 0.27 -11.75
C LEU A 38 -9.21 1.54 -11.22
N GLY A 39 -9.74 2.72 -11.53
CA GLY A 39 -9.24 3.99 -10.98
C GLY A 39 -9.32 4.07 -9.45
N LEU A 40 -10.32 3.43 -8.82
CA LEU A 40 -10.42 3.36 -7.36
C LEU A 40 -9.27 2.55 -6.74
N LEU A 41 -8.69 1.58 -7.47
CA LEU A 41 -7.58 0.77 -6.97
C LEU A 41 -6.34 1.60 -6.66
N MET A 42 -6.02 2.57 -7.52
CA MET A 42 -4.83 3.42 -7.36
C MET A 42 -4.93 4.31 -6.11
N SER A 43 -6.14 4.79 -5.82
CA SER A 43 -6.43 5.53 -4.59
C SER A 43 -6.18 4.65 -3.35
N GLN A 44 -6.65 3.40 -3.39
CA GLN A 44 -6.45 2.46 -2.29
C GLN A 44 -4.96 2.14 -2.07
N TYR A 45 -4.21 1.89 -3.14
CA TYR A 45 -2.77 1.66 -3.08
C TYR A 45 -2.02 2.81 -2.38
N SER A 46 -2.42 4.04 -2.68
CA SER A 46 -1.77 5.25 -2.15
C SER A 46 -1.98 5.45 -0.64
N MET A 47 -3.00 4.82 -0.04
CA MET A 47 -3.33 4.96 1.38
C MET A 47 -2.78 3.81 2.25
N VAL A 48 -1.93 2.94 1.72
CA VAL A 48 -1.34 1.83 2.47
C VAL A 48 -0.40 2.33 3.58
N GLY A 49 -0.35 1.62 4.73
CA GLY A 49 0.61 1.87 5.80
C GLY A 49 0.16 2.86 6.89
N TYR A 50 -1.12 3.23 6.94
CA TYR A 50 -1.67 4.08 8.00
C TYR A 50 -1.58 3.48 9.41
N ASP A 51 -1.34 2.18 9.53
CA ASP A 51 -1.16 1.44 10.78
C ASP A 51 0.28 1.51 11.32
N ALA A 52 1.20 2.23 10.66
CA ALA A 52 2.54 2.49 11.15
C ALA A 52 2.53 2.99 12.60
N SER A 53 1.57 3.86 12.94
CA SER A 53 1.33 4.36 14.30
C SER A 53 1.01 3.27 15.32
N ALA A 54 0.42 2.15 14.90
CA ALA A 54 0.13 1.00 15.76
C ALA A 54 1.40 0.19 16.09
N HIS A 55 2.33 0.08 15.14
CA HIS A 55 3.59 -0.66 15.32
C HIS A 55 4.59 0.04 16.27
N LEU A 56 4.41 1.35 16.48
CA LEU A 56 5.21 2.18 17.39
C LEU A 56 4.47 2.53 18.69
N THR A 57 3.44 1.75 19.04
CA THR A 57 2.63 2.01 20.25
C THR A 57 3.44 1.89 21.53
N GLU A 58 4.44 1.00 21.58
CA GLU A 58 5.32 0.84 22.75
C GLU A 58 6.14 2.11 23.07
N GLU A 59 6.39 2.97 22.08
CA GLU A 59 7.12 4.24 22.22
C GLU A 59 6.18 5.44 22.33
N THR A 60 4.88 5.23 22.16
CA THR A 60 3.87 6.29 22.12
C THR A 60 3.32 6.58 23.51
N LYS A 61 3.47 7.83 23.98
CA LYS A 61 2.82 8.29 25.21
C LYS A 61 1.30 8.18 25.07
N ASN A 62 0.60 7.59 26.04
CA ASN A 62 -0.85 7.36 26.00
C ASN A 62 -1.31 6.63 24.72
N ALA A 63 -0.63 5.53 24.38
CA ALA A 63 -0.87 4.75 23.15
C ALA A 63 -2.32 4.30 22.96
N ASP A 64 -3.04 4.07 24.06
CA ASP A 64 -4.46 3.69 24.12
C ASP A 64 -5.40 4.72 23.47
N LYS A 65 -5.05 6.02 23.51
CA LYS A 65 -5.81 7.11 22.89
C LYS A 65 -5.09 7.68 21.66
N ASN A 66 -3.78 7.84 21.75
CA ASN A 66 -2.99 8.50 20.72
C ASN A 66 -2.73 7.58 19.51
N GLY A 67 -2.67 6.26 19.69
CA GLY A 67 -2.54 5.33 18.57
C GLY A 67 -3.72 5.44 17.59
N PRO A 68 -4.97 5.23 18.04
CA PRO A 68 -6.15 5.38 17.18
C PRO A 68 -6.30 6.77 16.56
N MET A 69 -6.05 7.82 17.34
CA MET A 69 -6.11 9.21 16.83
C MET A 69 -5.03 9.49 15.78
N GLY A 70 -3.83 8.92 15.96
CA GLY A 70 -2.74 9.00 15.00
C GLY A 70 -3.12 8.38 13.66
N ILE A 71 -3.78 7.21 13.66
CA ILE A 71 -4.29 6.58 12.43
C ILE A 71 -5.32 7.49 11.74
N LEU A 72 -6.31 7.98 12.48
CA LEU A 72 -7.39 8.82 11.90
C LEU A 72 -6.86 10.13 11.32
N THR A 73 -5.97 10.81 12.04
CA THR A 73 -5.37 12.07 11.60
C THR A 73 -4.44 11.86 10.41
N ALA A 74 -3.64 10.78 10.39
CA ALA A 74 -2.79 10.43 9.26
C ALA A 74 -3.61 10.14 8.00
N VAL A 75 -4.66 9.33 8.10
CA VAL A 75 -5.56 9.02 6.97
C VAL A 75 -6.27 10.28 6.48
N GLY A 76 -6.84 11.08 7.39
CA GLY A 76 -7.58 12.29 7.05
C GLY A 76 -6.71 13.35 6.36
N LEU A 77 -5.54 13.66 6.93
CA LEU A 77 -4.61 14.62 6.34
C LEU A 77 -4.05 14.13 5.00
N SER A 78 -3.63 12.86 4.93
CA SER A 78 -3.11 12.27 3.70
C SER A 78 -4.16 12.30 2.59
N GLY A 79 -5.43 12.03 2.90
CA GLY A 79 -6.53 12.13 1.93
C GLY A 79 -6.70 13.54 1.36
N ILE A 80 -6.68 14.58 2.22
CA ILE A 80 -6.82 15.98 1.79
C ILE A 80 -5.64 16.41 0.90
N PHE A 81 -4.40 16.12 1.35
CA PHE A 81 -3.20 16.50 0.58
C PHE A 81 -3.07 15.71 -0.71
N CYS A 82 -3.38 14.41 -0.71
CA CYS A 82 -3.38 13.58 -1.90
C CYS A 82 -4.42 14.06 -2.91
N TRP A 83 -5.65 14.36 -2.46
CA TRP A 83 -6.69 14.91 -3.33
C TRP A 83 -6.27 16.26 -3.94
N ALA A 84 -5.77 17.19 -3.13
CA ALA A 84 -5.30 18.48 -3.62
C ALA A 84 -4.13 18.34 -4.61
N TYR A 85 -3.21 17.40 -4.36
CA TYR A 85 -2.11 17.07 -5.26
C TYR A 85 -2.58 16.46 -6.57
N LEU A 86 -3.53 15.52 -6.54
CA LEU A 86 -4.08 14.91 -7.75
C LEU A 86 -4.79 15.95 -8.62
N VAL A 87 -5.64 16.79 -8.02
CA VAL A 87 -6.28 17.91 -8.73
C VAL A 87 -5.24 18.81 -9.39
N ALA A 88 -4.20 19.18 -8.64
CA ALA A 88 -3.08 19.96 -9.15
C ALA A 88 -2.41 19.30 -10.38
N VAL A 89 -2.03 18.02 -10.28
CA VAL A 89 -1.39 17.30 -11.40
C VAL A 89 -2.31 17.22 -12.61
N THR A 90 -3.61 16.96 -12.43
CA THR A 90 -4.57 16.88 -13.55
C THR A 90 -4.71 18.22 -14.28
N PHE A 91 -4.53 19.37 -13.61
CA PHE A 91 -4.45 20.67 -14.29
C PHE A 91 -3.20 20.84 -15.16
N ALA A 92 -2.11 20.09 -14.89
CA ALA A 92 -0.88 20.11 -15.67
C ALA A 92 -0.88 19.06 -16.81
N VAL A 93 -1.84 18.13 -16.82
CA VAL A 93 -2.03 17.16 -17.90
C VAL A 93 -2.64 17.88 -19.11
N THR A 94 -1.89 17.94 -20.21
CA THR A 94 -2.31 18.66 -21.43
C THR A 94 -2.53 17.73 -22.62
N ASP A 95 -1.78 16.63 -22.71
CA ASP A 95 -1.85 15.66 -23.80
C ASP A 95 -1.73 14.25 -23.22
N ILE A 96 -2.85 13.52 -23.13
CA ILE A 96 -2.87 12.19 -22.51
C ILE A 96 -2.17 11.16 -23.40
N GLU A 97 -2.33 11.26 -24.72
CA GLU A 97 -1.77 10.31 -25.68
C GLU A 97 -0.23 10.35 -25.63
N TYR A 98 0.35 11.55 -25.67
CA TYR A 98 1.80 11.71 -25.54
C TYR A 98 2.34 11.26 -24.17
N LEU A 99 1.58 11.47 -23.09
CA LEU A 99 2.00 11.09 -21.74
C LEU A 99 2.02 9.58 -21.52
N LEU A 100 1.14 8.84 -22.21
CA LEU A 100 1.06 7.38 -22.13
C LEU A 100 1.93 6.67 -23.18
N ASP A 101 2.45 7.39 -24.18
CA ASP A 101 3.33 6.82 -25.21
C ASP A 101 4.65 6.30 -24.59
N THR A 102 4.91 5.02 -24.78
CA THR A 102 6.16 4.36 -24.36
C THR A 102 7.41 4.92 -25.04
N ASN A 103 7.27 5.65 -26.15
CA ASN A 103 8.38 6.29 -26.87
C ASN A 103 8.71 7.70 -26.34
N ASN A 104 7.98 8.20 -25.33
CA ASN A 104 8.26 9.50 -24.74
C ASN A 104 9.53 9.49 -23.87
N ASN A 105 9.96 10.66 -23.39
CA ASN A 105 11.23 10.80 -22.65
C ASN A 105 11.23 10.02 -21.33
N ALA A 106 10.06 9.74 -20.78
CA ALA A 106 9.86 8.99 -19.56
C ALA A 106 9.39 7.55 -19.78
N GLY A 107 9.45 7.00 -21.00
CA GLY A 107 9.09 5.62 -21.28
C GLY A 107 7.65 5.23 -20.95
N GLY A 108 6.70 6.17 -21.06
CA GLY A 108 5.29 5.95 -20.70
C GLY A 108 4.94 6.23 -19.23
N TYR A 109 5.89 6.63 -18.39
CA TYR A 109 5.60 7.08 -17.01
C TYR A 109 4.99 8.49 -17.01
N ALA A 110 3.67 8.57 -17.17
CA ALA A 110 2.91 9.81 -17.33
C ALA A 110 3.25 10.92 -16.32
N ILE A 111 3.35 10.60 -15.02
CA ILE A 111 3.65 11.61 -13.99
C ILE A 111 5.09 12.16 -14.17
N ALA A 112 6.05 11.31 -14.51
CA ALA A 112 7.43 11.74 -14.72
C ALA A 112 7.54 12.63 -15.97
N GLU A 113 6.83 12.30 -17.05
CA GLU A 113 6.78 13.12 -18.25
C GLU A 113 6.09 14.47 -17.98
N VAL A 114 4.98 14.51 -17.22
CA VAL A 114 4.33 15.78 -16.80
C VAL A 114 5.32 16.68 -16.08
N PHE A 115 6.10 16.13 -15.14
CA PHE A 115 7.09 16.91 -14.38
C PHE A 115 8.17 17.47 -15.30
N TYR A 116 8.65 16.68 -16.26
CA TYR A 116 9.66 17.13 -17.22
C TYR A 116 9.10 18.23 -18.15
N LEU A 117 7.92 18.02 -18.72
CA LEU A 117 7.28 18.94 -19.68
C LEU A 117 6.91 20.27 -19.06
N VAL A 118 6.36 20.30 -17.84
CA VAL A 118 5.98 21.54 -17.15
C VAL A 118 7.17 22.49 -17.02
N PHE A 119 8.33 21.98 -16.62
CA PHE A 119 9.53 22.79 -16.50
C PHE A 119 10.14 23.14 -17.86
N LYS A 120 10.15 22.19 -18.81
CA LYS A 120 10.65 22.41 -20.16
C LYS A 120 9.88 23.52 -20.88
N ARG A 121 8.55 23.55 -20.76
CA ARG A 121 7.70 24.58 -21.39
C ARG A 121 7.89 25.97 -20.75
N ARG A 122 8.09 26.04 -19.42
CA ARG A 122 8.25 27.31 -18.70
C ARG A 122 9.64 27.94 -18.85
N TYR A 123 10.69 27.12 -18.76
CA TYR A 123 12.08 27.56 -18.61
C TYR A 123 13.01 27.09 -19.74
N GLY A 124 12.47 26.40 -20.76
CA GLY A 124 13.26 25.82 -21.85
C GLY A 124 14.07 24.59 -21.47
N THR A 125 14.13 24.21 -20.18
CA THR A 125 14.90 23.07 -19.66
C THR A 125 14.05 22.23 -18.70
N GLY A 126 14.18 20.90 -18.78
CA GLY A 126 13.44 19.96 -17.91
C GLY A 126 14.13 19.68 -16.57
N THR A 127 15.28 20.32 -16.29
CA THR A 127 16.11 20.05 -15.11
C THR A 127 15.34 20.18 -13.79
N GLY A 128 14.46 21.18 -13.68
CA GLY A 128 13.63 21.35 -12.49
C GLY A 128 12.65 20.19 -12.26
N GLY A 129 12.13 19.59 -13.33
CA GLY A 129 11.30 18.38 -13.25
C GLY A 129 12.08 17.18 -12.72
N ILE A 130 13.31 17.00 -13.21
CA ILE A 130 14.21 15.92 -12.77
C ILE A 130 14.57 16.09 -11.28
N ILE A 131 14.88 17.31 -10.83
CA ILE A 131 15.14 17.60 -9.41
C ILE A 131 13.91 17.25 -8.55
N CYS A 132 12.71 17.60 -9.00
CA CYS A 132 11.47 17.22 -8.30
C CYS A 132 11.34 15.69 -8.20
N LEU A 133 11.61 14.94 -9.28
CA LEU A 133 11.62 13.47 -9.24
C LEU A 133 12.67 12.92 -8.27
N GLY A 134 13.83 13.57 -8.15
CA GLY A 134 14.84 13.24 -7.14
C GLY A 134 14.33 13.38 -5.70
N VAL A 135 13.51 14.41 -5.42
CA VAL A 135 12.83 14.56 -4.11
C VAL A 135 11.83 13.42 -3.88
N VAL A 136 11.08 12.99 -4.90
CA VAL A 136 10.19 11.82 -4.81
C VAL A 136 10.99 10.56 -4.50
N ALA A 137 12.10 10.33 -5.19
CA ALA A 137 12.97 9.19 -4.94
C ALA A 137 13.51 9.18 -3.50
N GLY A 138 13.91 10.34 -2.97
CA GLY A 138 14.32 10.49 -1.57
C GLY A 138 13.18 10.17 -0.58
N ALA A 139 11.96 10.61 -0.86
CA ALA A 139 10.79 10.29 -0.02
C ALA A 139 10.46 8.79 -0.03
N VAL A 140 10.53 8.13 -1.19
CA VAL A 140 10.35 6.67 -1.31
C VAL A 140 11.43 5.91 -0.56
N TYR A 141 12.68 6.36 -0.62
CA TYR A 141 13.77 5.77 0.15
C TYR A 141 13.53 5.85 1.67
N LEU A 142 13.10 7.01 2.17
CA LEU A 142 12.75 7.16 3.59
C LEU A 142 11.57 6.26 3.99
N CYS A 143 10.55 6.15 3.12
CA CYS A 143 9.44 5.21 3.32
C CYS A 143 9.94 3.77 3.43
N GLY A 144 10.85 3.34 2.54
CA GLY A 144 11.46 2.01 2.58
C GLY A 144 12.15 1.71 3.91
N ILE A 145 12.91 2.67 4.46
CA ILE A 145 13.56 2.53 5.78
C ILE A 145 12.51 2.33 6.88
N SER A 146 11.42 3.10 6.87
CA SER A 146 10.32 2.95 7.83
C SER A 146 9.67 1.58 7.74
N VAL A 147 9.41 1.08 6.53
CA VAL A 147 8.81 -0.25 6.31
C VAL A 147 9.73 -1.38 6.80
N VAL A 148 11.03 -1.30 6.52
CA VAL A 148 12.01 -2.28 7.03
C VAL A 148 12.04 -2.28 8.56
N THR A 149 11.97 -1.10 9.16
CA THR A 149 11.92 -0.95 10.62
C THR A 149 10.69 -1.65 11.20
N SER A 150 9.49 -1.34 10.70
CA SER A 150 8.24 -1.97 11.16
C SER A 150 8.24 -3.49 10.95
N THR A 151 8.69 -3.95 9.78
CA THR A 151 8.74 -5.39 9.43
C THR A 151 9.67 -6.15 10.38
N SER A 152 10.85 -5.59 10.68
CA SER A 152 11.81 -6.23 11.59
C SER A 152 11.29 -6.36 13.02
N ARG A 153 10.53 -5.36 13.51
CA ARG A 153 9.87 -5.39 14.83
C ARG A 153 8.77 -6.44 14.90
N MET A 154 7.93 -6.53 13.86
CA MET A 154 6.92 -7.58 13.75
C MET A 154 7.58 -8.97 13.74
N ALA A 155 8.59 -9.17 12.90
CA ALA A 155 9.33 -10.44 12.83
C ALA A 155 9.96 -10.82 14.17
N TYR A 156 10.53 -9.85 14.90
CA TYR A 156 11.04 -10.04 16.25
C TYR A 156 9.92 -10.48 17.22
N ALA A 157 8.80 -9.76 17.27
CA ALA A 157 7.67 -10.10 18.15
C ALA A 157 7.10 -11.51 17.87
N PHE A 158 6.90 -11.86 16.59
CA PHE A 158 6.48 -13.21 16.21
C PHE A 158 7.52 -14.27 16.57
N SER A 159 8.82 -13.96 16.44
CA SER A 159 9.88 -14.89 16.83
C SER A 159 9.97 -15.10 18.34
N ARG A 160 9.68 -14.06 19.14
CA ARG A 160 9.57 -14.17 20.61
C ARG A 160 8.51 -15.17 21.01
N ASP A 161 7.37 -15.13 20.33
CA ASP A 161 6.24 -16.03 20.59
C ASP A 161 6.44 -17.42 19.99
N GLY A 162 7.64 -17.71 19.46
CA GLY A 162 7.98 -18.99 18.84
C GLY A 162 7.29 -19.25 17.50
N ALA A 163 6.59 -18.25 16.94
CA ALA A 163 5.74 -18.39 15.75
C ALA A 163 6.51 -18.51 14.42
N MET A 164 7.83 -18.27 14.44
CA MET A 164 8.69 -18.31 13.25
C MET A 164 9.64 -19.50 13.25
N PRO A 165 9.93 -20.12 12.08
CA PRO A 165 10.99 -21.11 11.96
C PRO A 165 12.33 -20.48 12.34
N PHE A 166 13.17 -21.19 13.09
CA PHE A 166 14.41 -20.64 13.65
C PHE A 166 14.21 -19.41 14.56
N SER A 167 13.09 -19.34 15.28
CA SER A 167 12.73 -18.27 16.23
C SER A 167 13.91 -17.79 17.11
N LYS A 168 14.75 -18.71 17.59
CA LYS A 168 15.96 -18.42 18.39
C LYS A 168 16.96 -17.47 17.71
N VAL A 169 17.04 -17.48 16.38
CA VAL A 169 17.94 -16.64 15.59
C VAL A 169 17.36 -15.24 15.42
N TRP A 170 16.07 -15.16 15.10
CA TRP A 170 15.38 -13.89 14.81
C TRP A 170 15.05 -13.09 16.07
N HIS A 171 14.86 -13.76 17.21
CA HIS A 171 14.61 -13.13 18.50
C HIS A 171 15.88 -12.50 19.12
N LYS A 172 17.06 -12.71 18.54
CA LYS A 172 18.30 -12.16 19.12
C LYS A 172 18.40 -10.66 18.85
N VAL A 173 18.51 -9.89 19.92
CA VAL A 173 18.66 -8.43 19.89
C VAL A 173 20.12 -8.06 20.20
N ASN A 174 20.62 -6.96 19.61
CA ASN A 174 21.96 -6.44 19.89
C ASN A 174 21.97 -5.50 21.13
N ASN A 175 23.16 -4.98 21.49
CA ASN A 175 23.34 -4.05 22.61
C ASN A 175 22.59 -2.71 22.49
N LYS A 176 22.03 -2.39 21.31
CA LYS A 176 21.24 -1.18 21.05
C LYS A 176 19.74 -1.49 20.95
N GLU A 177 19.31 -2.65 21.43
CA GLU A 177 17.91 -3.10 21.39
C GLU A 177 17.36 -3.28 19.95
N VAL A 178 18.23 -3.46 18.96
CA VAL A 178 17.84 -3.69 17.56
C VAL A 178 17.92 -5.18 17.18
N PRO A 179 16.85 -5.78 16.62
CA PRO A 179 16.85 -7.16 16.16
C PRO A 179 17.58 -7.29 14.81
N PHE A 180 18.91 -7.24 14.83
CA PHE A 180 19.76 -7.17 13.62
C PHE A 180 19.50 -8.30 12.61
N ASN A 181 19.29 -9.53 13.09
CA ASN A 181 19.02 -10.68 12.22
C ASN A 181 17.66 -10.55 11.52
N ALA A 182 16.64 -10.03 12.20
CA ALA A 182 15.32 -9.79 11.62
C ALA A 182 15.34 -8.65 10.58
N VAL A 183 16.18 -7.64 10.78
CA VAL A 183 16.41 -6.57 9.79
C VAL A 183 16.99 -7.16 8.50
N TRP A 184 18.06 -7.94 8.61
CA TRP A 184 18.66 -8.58 7.42
C TRP A 184 17.73 -9.56 6.74
N LEU A 185 16.90 -10.29 7.50
CA LEU A 185 15.87 -11.14 6.92
C LEU A 185 14.90 -10.32 6.05
N ALA A 186 14.39 -9.20 6.56
CA ALA A 186 13.49 -8.32 5.81
C ALA A 186 14.16 -7.73 4.56
N VAL A 187 15.43 -7.29 4.69
CA VAL A 187 16.20 -6.73 3.56
C VAL A 187 16.48 -7.78 2.49
N VAL A 188 16.91 -8.98 2.85
CA VAL A 188 17.22 -10.05 1.90
C VAL A 188 15.96 -10.52 1.18
N ILE A 189 14.86 -10.72 1.90
CA ILE A 189 13.57 -11.08 1.28
C ILE A 189 13.11 -9.96 0.35
N GLY A 190 13.16 -8.70 0.80
CA GLY A 190 12.81 -7.54 -0.02
C GLY A 190 13.68 -7.42 -1.27
N PHE A 191 14.98 -7.69 -1.17
CA PHE A 191 15.91 -7.71 -2.30
C PHE A 191 15.60 -8.84 -3.29
N CYS A 192 15.36 -10.07 -2.79
CA CYS A 192 14.96 -11.19 -3.64
C CYS A 192 13.63 -10.92 -4.36
N MET A 193 12.68 -10.29 -3.68
CA MET A 193 11.45 -9.83 -4.30
C MET A 193 11.75 -8.77 -5.37
N ALA A 194 12.56 -7.76 -5.06
CA ALA A 194 12.93 -6.71 -6.01
C ALA A 194 13.63 -7.26 -7.27
N LEU A 195 14.44 -8.34 -7.17
CA LEU A 195 15.05 -8.96 -8.35
C LEU A 195 14.03 -9.46 -9.38
N THR A 196 12.81 -9.80 -8.97
CA THR A 196 11.77 -10.22 -9.91
C THR A 196 11.33 -9.08 -10.85
N SER A 197 11.52 -7.82 -10.45
CA SER A 197 11.21 -6.67 -11.32
C SER A 197 12.15 -6.54 -12.51
N MET A 198 13.36 -7.10 -12.43
CA MET A 198 14.29 -7.13 -13.57
C MET A 198 13.82 -8.07 -14.68
N GLY A 199 12.98 -9.06 -14.36
CA GLY A 199 12.52 -10.08 -15.32
C GLY A 199 11.27 -9.68 -16.10
N SER A 200 10.32 -8.97 -15.48
CA SER A 200 9.06 -8.58 -16.11
C SER A 200 8.34 -7.48 -15.32
N GLU A 201 7.82 -6.47 -16.03
CA GLU A 201 6.94 -5.45 -15.44
C GLU A 201 5.67 -6.07 -14.83
N VAL A 202 5.15 -7.14 -15.44
CA VAL A 202 3.97 -7.87 -14.94
C VAL A 202 4.25 -8.48 -13.57
N ALA A 203 5.46 -9.03 -13.38
CA ALA A 203 5.87 -9.61 -12.10
C ALA A 203 5.97 -8.52 -11.03
N PHE A 204 6.50 -7.35 -11.39
CA PHE A 204 6.55 -6.19 -10.48
C PHE A 204 5.14 -5.72 -10.07
N GLN A 205 4.25 -5.50 -11.02
CA GLN A 205 2.86 -5.09 -10.75
C GLN A 205 2.08 -6.12 -9.93
N ALA A 206 2.30 -7.41 -10.20
CA ALA A 206 1.72 -8.49 -9.41
C ALA A 206 2.23 -8.46 -7.96
N MET A 207 3.53 -8.27 -7.73
CA MET A 207 4.07 -8.14 -6.37
C MET A 207 3.49 -6.95 -5.61
N VAL A 208 3.38 -5.79 -6.26
CA VAL A 208 2.78 -4.58 -5.67
C VAL A 208 1.32 -4.86 -5.26
N SER A 209 0.57 -5.54 -6.13
CA SER A 209 -0.81 -5.93 -5.88
C SER A 209 -0.93 -6.94 -4.73
N ILE A 210 -0.05 -7.93 -4.67
CA ILE A 210 0.01 -8.92 -3.58
C ILE A 210 0.34 -8.26 -2.24
N ALA A 211 1.33 -7.37 -2.21
CA ALA A 211 1.70 -6.63 -0.99
C ALA A 211 0.52 -5.81 -0.45
N THR A 212 -0.23 -5.19 -1.36
CA THR A 212 -1.42 -4.38 -1.04
C THR A 212 -2.56 -5.24 -0.51
N ILE A 213 -2.97 -6.27 -1.25
CA ILE A 213 -4.07 -7.15 -0.87
C ILE A 213 -3.75 -7.91 0.40
N GLY A 214 -2.54 -8.47 0.52
CA GLY A 214 -2.13 -9.25 1.69
C GLY A 214 -2.23 -8.43 2.97
N LEU A 215 -1.82 -7.16 2.90
CA LEU A 215 -1.94 -6.23 4.03
C LEU A 215 -3.40 -5.91 4.36
N TYR A 216 -4.25 -5.62 3.36
CA TYR A 216 -5.67 -5.36 3.60
C TYR A 216 -6.42 -6.57 4.16
N ILE A 217 -6.14 -7.77 3.66
CA ILE A 217 -6.70 -9.02 4.22
C ILE A 217 -6.27 -9.16 5.68
N SER A 218 -4.99 -8.89 5.99
CA SER A 218 -4.48 -8.89 7.36
C SER A 218 -5.24 -7.92 8.27
N TYR A 219 -5.64 -6.75 7.79
CA TYR A 219 -6.49 -5.82 8.54
C TYR A 219 -7.94 -6.27 8.67
N ALA A 220 -8.50 -6.86 7.63
CA ALA A 220 -9.89 -7.31 7.63
C ALA A 220 -10.12 -8.49 8.59
N LEU A 221 -9.13 -9.38 8.77
CA LEU A 221 -9.27 -10.57 9.60
C LEU A 221 -9.59 -10.25 11.08
N PRO A 222 -8.82 -9.41 11.80
CA PRO A 222 -9.18 -9.00 13.16
C PRO A 222 -10.53 -8.27 13.24
N ILE A 223 -10.86 -7.44 12.25
CA ILE A 223 -12.13 -6.71 12.19
C ILE A 223 -13.28 -7.71 12.04
N PHE A 224 -13.15 -8.67 11.14
CA PHE A 224 -14.11 -9.74 10.91
C PHE A 224 -14.33 -10.58 12.16
N PHE A 225 -13.26 -11.03 12.82
CA PHE A 225 -13.37 -11.78 14.07
C PHE A 225 -13.99 -10.97 15.19
N ARG A 226 -13.71 -9.65 15.27
CA ARG A 226 -14.34 -8.76 16.25
C ARG A 226 -15.84 -8.63 16.06
N VAL A 227 -16.33 -8.51 14.82
CA VAL A 227 -17.77 -8.36 14.54
C VAL A 227 -18.55 -9.69 14.61
N THR A 228 -17.86 -10.82 14.47
CA THR A 228 -18.46 -12.17 14.51
C THR A 228 -18.27 -12.85 15.87
N LEU A 229 -17.10 -13.45 16.11
CA LEU A 229 -16.78 -14.31 17.26
C LEU A 229 -16.53 -13.51 18.54
N GLY A 230 -15.80 -12.39 18.42
CA GLY A 230 -15.35 -11.56 19.54
C GLY A 230 -16.39 -10.59 20.06
N ARG A 231 -17.59 -10.51 19.46
CA ARG A 231 -18.57 -9.46 19.73
C ARG A 231 -18.97 -9.34 21.21
N LYS A 232 -19.03 -10.47 21.92
CA LYS A 232 -19.39 -10.54 23.35
C LYS A 232 -18.20 -10.50 24.29
N SER A 233 -17.00 -10.84 23.82
CA SER A 233 -15.78 -10.92 24.63
C SER A 233 -14.89 -9.68 24.53
N PHE A 234 -15.17 -8.78 23.57
CA PHE A 234 -14.36 -7.60 23.32
C PHE A 234 -14.57 -6.54 24.41
N VAL A 235 -13.51 -6.24 25.14
CA VAL A 235 -13.47 -5.13 26.11
C VAL A 235 -13.12 -3.84 25.36
N SER A 236 -13.94 -2.82 25.50
CA SER A 236 -13.71 -1.53 24.82
C SER A 236 -12.59 -0.76 25.49
N GLY A 237 -11.63 -0.30 24.69
CA GLY A 237 -10.58 0.60 25.15
C GLY A 237 -11.08 2.05 25.31
N PRO A 238 -10.21 2.95 25.79
CA PRO A 238 -10.53 4.37 26.00
C PRO A 238 -10.96 5.11 24.74
N PHE A 239 -10.52 4.63 23.57
CA PHE A 239 -11.05 5.02 22.27
C PHE A 239 -12.02 3.95 21.75
N HIS A 240 -13.27 4.33 21.51
CA HIS A 240 -14.27 3.43 20.95
C HIS A 240 -15.24 4.12 19.99
N LEU A 241 -15.65 3.41 18.95
CA LEU A 241 -16.66 3.87 17.97
C LEU A 241 -18.11 3.68 18.46
N GLY A 242 -18.29 3.20 19.70
CA GLY A 242 -19.59 2.98 20.31
C GLY A 242 -20.49 2.04 19.49
N LYS A 243 -21.76 2.42 19.32
CA LYS A 243 -22.77 1.61 18.61
C LYS A 243 -22.46 1.42 17.12
N PHE A 244 -21.73 2.35 16.51
CA PHE A 244 -21.35 2.27 15.10
C PHE A 244 -20.20 1.31 14.82
N SER A 245 -19.52 0.80 15.86
CA SER A 245 -18.37 -0.09 15.70
C SER A 245 -18.70 -1.38 14.92
N CYS A 246 -19.92 -1.91 15.05
CA CYS A 246 -20.33 -3.11 14.33
C CYS A 246 -20.61 -2.80 12.84
N LEU A 247 -21.32 -1.71 12.57
CA LEU A 247 -21.65 -1.27 11.21
C LEU A 247 -20.39 -0.94 10.42
N ILE A 248 -19.50 -0.13 10.99
CA ILE A 248 -18.22 0.26 10.38
C ILE A 248 -17.36 -0.99 10.15
N GLY A 249 -17.36 -1.95 11.07
CA GLY A 249 -16.63 -3.20 10.91
C GLY A 249 -17.12 -4.04 9.72
N TRP A 250 -18.43 -4.18 9.53
CA TRP A 250 -18.97 -4.87 8.35
C TRP A 250 -18.69 -4.15 7.04
N ILE A 251 -18.82 -2.82 7.04
CA ILE A 251 -18.47 -1.99 5.87
C ILE A 251 -17.00 -2.21 5.50
N ALA A 252 -16.10 -2.20 6.49
CA ALA A 252 -14.67 -2.41 6.25
C ALA A 252 -14.38 -3.81 5.69
N VAL A 253 -15.00 -4.87 6.22
CA VAL A 253 -14.79 -6.24 5.72
C VAL A 253 -15.32 -6.40 4.29
N ILE A 254 -16.53 -5.90 4.01
CA ILE A 254 -17.12 -5.95 2.67
C ILE A 254 -16.27 -5.14 1.68
N TRP A 255 -15.79 -3.97 2.09
CA TRP A 255 -14.91 -3.15 1.27
C TRP A 255 -13.60 -3.87 0.96
N VAL A 256 -12.96 -4.49 1.95
CA VAL A 256 -11.73 -5.27 1.73
C VAL A 256 -11.98 -6.48 0.82
N ALA A 257 -13.11 -7.17 0.97
CA ALA A 257 -13.49 -8.26 0.08
C ALA A 257 -13.67 -7.76 -1.37
N LEU A 258 -14.34 -6.63 -1.55
CA LEU A 258 -14.53 -5.99 -2.86
C LEU A 258 -13.19 -5.62 -3.49
N ILE A 259 -12.31 -4.89 -2.81
CA ILE A 259 -11.00 -4.52 -3.37
C ILE A 259 -10.15 -5.77 -3.68
N THR A 260 -10.21 -6.82 -2.86
CA THR A 260 -9.46 -8.06 -3.10
C THR A 260 -9.86 -8.70 -4.43
N VAL A 261 -11.16 -8.72 -4.73
CA VAL A 261 -11.65 -9.19 -6.03
C VAL A 261 -11.21 -8.25 -7.13
N LEU A 262 -11.31 -6.93 -6.94
CA LEU A 262 -10.97 -5.96 -7.99
C LEU A 262 -9.47 -5.96 -8.35
N PHE A 263 -8.57 -6.01 -7.36
CA PHE A 263 -7.13 -6.15 -7.58
C PHE A 263 -6.75 -7.52 -8.19
N SER A 264 -7.69 -8.48 -8.20
CA SER A 264 -7.54 -9.78 -8.85
C SER A 264 -7.98 -9.78 -10.33
N LEU A 265 -8.62 -8.71 -10.80
CA LEU A 265 -9.10 -8.62 -12.17
C LEU A 265 -7.99 -8.16 -13.14
N PRO A 266 -8.09 -8.48 -14.45
CA PRO A 266 -7.12 -8.06 -15.46
C PRO A 266 -7.12 -6.55 -15.69
N VAL A 267 -5.95 -5.93 -15.72
CA VAL A 267 -5.80 -4.48 -15.97
C VAL A 267 -5.60 -4.13 -17.45
N ALA A 268 -5.41 -5.16 -18.30
CA ALA A 268 -5.17 -5.02 -19.73
C ALA A 268 -5.79 -6.19 -20.52
N TYR A 269 -6.23 -5.92 -21.74
CA TYR A 269 -6.75 -6.89 -22.71
C TYR A 269 -6.05 -6.72 -24.07
N PRO A 270 -5.74 -7.82 -24.79
CA PRO A 270 -6.06 -9.22 -24.48
C PRO A 270 -5.22 -9.79 -23.33
N VAL A 271 -5.80 -10.74 -22.58
CA VAL A 271 -5.10 -11.45 -21.48
C VAL A 271 -4.16 -12.49 -22.08
N THR A 272 -2.86 -12.22 -22.00
CA THR A 272 -1.76 -13.07 -22.45
C THR A 272 -0.87 -13.41 -21.25
N LYS A 273 0.17 -14.23 -21.44
CA LYS A 273 1.13 -14.52 -20.36
C LYS A 273 1.82 -13.26 -19.81
N ASP A 274 1.94 -12.25 -20.67
CA ASP A 274 2.62 -10.97 -20.41
C ASP A 274 1.64 -9.86 -20.00
N THR A 275 0.35 -10.16 -19.83
CA THR A 275 -0.65 -9.18 -19.32
C THR A 275 -1.55 -9.78 -18.23
N LEU A 276 -1.41 -11.08 -17.95
CA LEU A 276 -2.17 -11.76 -16.90
C LEU A 276 -1.80 -11.21 -15.52
N ASN A 277 -2.82 -10.85 -14.76
CA ASN A 277 -2.66 -10.50 -13.36
C ASN A 277 -2.46 -11.78 -12.53
N TYR A 278 -1.22 -12.04 -12.10
CA TYR A 278 -0.86 -13.23 -11.30
C TYR A 278 -1.22 -13.12 -9.81
N THR A 279 -1.74 -11.98 -9.37
CA THR A 279 -2.12 -11.72 -7.98
C THR A 279 -3.06 -12.77 -7.36
N PRO A 280 -4.12 -13.24 -8.03
CA PRO A 280 -5.05 -14.21 -7.44
C PRO A 280 -4.37 -15.55 -7.14
N VAL A 281 -3.47 -15.97 -8.02
CA VAL A 281 -2.70 -17.22 -7.88
C VAL A 281 -1.77 -17.12 -6.68
N ALA A 282 -1.07 -16.00 -6.55
CA ALA A 282 -0.14 -15.77 -5.44
C ALA A 282 -0.87 -15.63 -4.09
N VAL A 283 -1.96 -14.87 -4.03
CA VAL A 283 -2.78 -14.71 -2.81
C VAL A 283 -3.42 -16.04 -2.42
N GLY A 284 -4.01 -16.77 -3.37
CA GLY A 284 -4.59 -18.09 -3.14
C GLY A 284 -3.54 -19.09 -2.67
N GLY A 285 -2.37 -19.12 -3.32
CA GLY A 285 -1.24 -19.96 -2.92
C GLY A 285 -0.75 -19.66 -1.51
N LEU A 286 -0.60 -18.38 -1.15
CA LEU A 286 -0.21 -17.97 0.19
C LEU A 286 -1.25 -18.39 1.24
N LEU A 287 -2.54 -18.20 0.98
CA LEU A 287 -3.61 -18.64 1.88
C LEU A 287 -3.58 -20.15 2.09
N VAL A 288 -3.39 -20.93 1.02
CA VAL A 288 -3.25 -22.40 1.11
C VAL A 288 -2.03 -22.79 1.95
N LEU A 289 -0.88 -22.12 1.75
CA LEU A 289 0.33 -22.38 2.54
C LEU A 289 0.13 -22.05 4.03
N CYS A 290 -0.49 -20.91 4.34
CA CYS A 290 -0.77 -20.49 5.70
C CYS A 290 -1.75 -21.44 6.40
N LEU A 291 -2.88 -21.77 5.76
CA LEU A 291 -3.87 -22.70 6.31
C LEU A 291 -3.32 -24.12 6.41
N GLY A 292 -2.56 -24.55 5.41
CA GLY A 292 -1.86 -25.84 5.42
C GLY A 292 -0.88 -25.95 6.59
N SER A 293 -0.02 -24.94 6.77
CA SER A 293 0.91 -24.87 7.91
C SER A 293 0.18 -24.89 9.25
N TRP A 294 -0.94 -24.17 9.35
CA TRP A 294 -1.79 -24.17 10.55
C TRP A 294 -2.38 -25.54 10.87
N VAL A 295 -3.01 -26.19 9.89
CA VAL A 295 -3.67 -27.49 10.05
C VAL A 295 -2.67 -28.62 10.33
N VAL A 296 -1.52 -28.59 9.66
CA VAL A 296 -0.50 -29.65 9.76
C VAL A 296 0.31 -29.52 11.06
N ASN A 297 0.68 -28.31 11.47
CA ASN A 297 1.67 -28.13 12.54
C ASN A 297 1.24 -27.08 13.57
N ALA A 298 0.99 -25.83 13.16
CA ALA A 298 0.92 -24.71 14.11
C ALA A 298 -0.21 -24.83 15.14
N ARG A 299 -1.36 -25.42 14.79
CA ARG A 299 -2.49 -25.59 15.73
C ARG A 299 -2.19 -26.46 16.95
N PHE A 300 -1.14 -27.29 16.90
CA PHE A 300 -0.82 -28.22 17.97
C PHE A 300 0.08 -27.62 19.05
N TRP A 301 0.82 -26.56 18.74
CA TRP A 301 1.81 -25.98 19.66
C TRP A 301 1.66 -24.47 19.87
N PHE A 302 1.06 -23.73 18.93
CA PHE A 302 0.90 -22.28 19.06
C PHE A 302 -0.21 -21.93 20.06
N ARG A 303 0.16 -21.35 21.20
CA ARG A 303 -0.77 -21.01 22.30
C ARG A 303 -1.22 -19.54 22.31
N GLY A 304 -0.80 -18.75 21.32
CA GLY A 304 -1.07 -17.31 21.23
C GLY A 304 0.05 -16.43 21.80
N PRO A 305 -0.11 -15.10 21.74
CA PRO A 305 0.92 -14.14 22.14
C PRO A 305 1.16 -14.20 23.66
N VAL A 306 2.44 -14.12 24.05
CA VAL A 306 2.83 -14.15 25.47
C VAL A 306 2.55 -12.79 26.10
N THR A 307 1.68 -12.73 27.12
CA THR A 307 1.39 -11.50 27.87
C THR A 307 2.54 -11.15 28.80
N ASN A 308 3.16 -9.98 28.59
CA ASN A 308 4.23 -9.42 29.44
C ASN A 308 3.71 -8.55 30.61
N ILE A 309 2.39 -8.50 30.81
CA ILE A 309 1.80 -7.74 31.92
C ILE A 309 1.59 -8.73 33.05
N GLU A 310 2.38 -8.60 34.13
CA GLU A 310 2.07 -9.26 35.40
C GLU A 310 0.68 -8.81 35.85
N LYS A 311 -0.21 -9.79 36.11
CA LYS A 311 -1.58 -9.55 36.57
C LYS A 311 -1.60 -9.08 38.02
#